data_AF-A0A519PJQ9-F1
#
_entry.id   AF-A0A519PJQ9-F1
#
_cell.length_a   1.000
_cell.length_b   1.000
_cell.length_c   1.000
_cell.angle_alpha   90.00
_cell.angle_beta   90.00
_cell.angle_gamma   90.00
#
_symmetry.space_group_name_H-M   'P 1'
#
loop_
_entity.id
_entity.type
_entity.pdbx_description
1 polymer ?
#
loop_
_entity_poly.entity_id
_entity_poly.type
_entity_poly.pdbx_seq_one_letter_code
_entity_poly.pdbx_strand_id
1 'polypeptide(L)'
;MRGERGRRDGTSELTAEAGAWDQLKDLFGVVRRSDAPHLGLRLSIAIGLTLAGKALGVLAPLVLGAAVNRLAAGQGAAVAVGWSFAAFAVGWALVRFISSAAPQASDVVFAPVRQAAQQRTAADTFAHALTLSLDFHQTKRSGSLSRTVERGSRAVDFLLRILAFNLVPTGLELILAAAVLGGKYDWRFAAVAVAVVAIYAACTFALSNWRLEHRRIMNAADSEAAGQAVDALLNYETVKAFGAETRAAEGYDRALGVYGAAALKANSSLAALNVIQGLIMNVGLGVMAVMAGMEAAAGRMGPGDVTAAVLIMISLYAPLNILGFAYREIRQSFIDMEQMLKVTRQRPAIADRPGAHDLPPSESGGAEVVFEHVGF
;
A
#
# COMPACT_ATOMS: atom_id res chain seq x y z
N MET A 1 4.04 53.36 13.12
CA MET A 1 4.63 52.42 14.10
C MET A 1 3.67 51.22 14.17
N ARG A 2 4.03 50.07 13.57
CA ARG A 2 4.57 48.86 14.26
C ARG A 2 3.77 48.53 15.52
N GLY A 3 3.18 47.35 15.71
CA GLY A 3 2.98 46.10 14.98
C GLY A 3 2.00 45.31 15.85
N GLU A 4 1.23 44.37 15.31
CA GLU A 4 1.35 42.98 15.76
C GLU A 4 0.59 42.09 14.79
N ARG A 5 1.37 41.28 14.07
CA ARG A 5 0.92 40.06 13.41
C ARG A 5 1.05 38.93 14.43
N GLY A 6 -0.05 38.26 14.71
CA GLY A 6 -0.12 36.97 15.40
C GLY A 6 -1.57 36.50 15.24
N ARG A 7 -1.90 35.29 14.81
CA ARG A 7 -1.19 34.03 14.92
C ARG A 7 -1.83 33.13 13.86
N ARG A 8 -1.09 32.76 12.80
CA ARG A 8 -1.54 31.71 11.88
C ARG A 8 -1.27 30.39 12.56
N ASP A 9 -2.33 29.69 12.97
CA ASP A 9 -2.25 28.37 13.58
C ASP A 9 -1.69 27.34 12.59
N GLY A 10 -0.44 26.93 12.82
CA GLY A 10 -0.13 25.57 13.27
C GLY A 10 -0.39 24.39 12.34
N THR A 11 -0.64 24.58 11.04
CA THR A 11 -0.84 23.46 10.08
C THR A 11 0.28 23.30 9.05
N SER A 12 1.36 24.09 9.14
CA SER A 12 2.43 24.12 8.13
C SER A 12 3.78 23.53 8.57
N GLU A 13 3.89 22.93 9.75
CA GLU A 13 5.18 22.36 10.26
C GLU A 13 5.22 20.82 10.31
N LEU A 14 4.21 20.11 9.76
CA LEU A 14 4.15 18.64 9.82
C LEU A 14 4.90 17.89 8.70
N THR A 15 5.91 18.53 8.07
CA THR A 15 6.76 17.87 7.07
C THR A 15 8.25 18.19 7.25
N ALA A 16 8.72 18.27 8.49
CA ALA A 16 10.15 18.10 8.76
C ALA A 16 10.47 16.60 8.71
N GLU A 17 10.98 16.20 7.55
CA GLU A 17 11.56 14.91 7.15
C GLU A 17 11.90 13.91 8.28
N ALA A 18 10.93 13.11 8.73
CA ALA A 18 11.28 11.74 9.08
C ALA A 18 11.66 11.05 7.78
N GLY A 19 12.95 10.76 7.58
CA GLY A 19 13.41 10.06 6.39
C GLY A 19 12.66 8.74 6.23
N ALA A 20 12.39 8.31 5.00
CA ALA A 20 11.74 7.02 4.72
C ALA A 20 12.40 5.85 5.47
N TRP A 21 13.72 5.96 5.71
CA TRP A 21 14.49 5.03 6.53
C TRP A 21 14.06 4.97 7.99
N ASP A 22 13.75 6.09 8.63
CA ASP A 22 13.34 6.11 10.04
C ASP A 22 11.93 5.53 10.21
N GLN A 23 11.04 5.81 9.26
CA GLN A 23 9.71 5.20 9.20
C GLN A 23 9.77 3.67 9.03
N LEU A 24 10.71 3.17 8.20
CA LEU A 24 10.95 1.75 8.06
C LEU A 24 11.56 1.13 9.33
N LYS A 25 12.49 1.82 10.00
CA LYS A 25 13.03 1.38 11.30
C LYS A 25 11.93 1.28 12.36
N ASP A 26 11.02 2.25 12.40
CA ASP A 26 9.89 2.25 13.32
C ASP A 26 8.96 1.06 13.07
N LEU A 27 8.61 0.81 11.81
CA LEU A 27 7.81 -0.35 11.41
C LEU A 27 8.51 -1.67 11.82
N PHE A 28 9.80 -1.79 11.56
CA PHE A 28 10.58 -2.98 11.95
C PHE A 28 10.66 -3.14 13.47
N GLY A 29 10.81 -2.02 14.20
CA GLY A 29 10.80 -1.98 15.65
C GLY A 29 9.45 -2.41 16.25
N VAL A 30 8.35 -2.12 15.57
CA VAL A 30 7.00 -2.60 15.91
C VAL A 30 6.90 -4.11 15.70
N VAL A 31 7.32 -4.62 14.54
CA VAL A 31 7.29 -6.08 14.25
C VAL A 31 8.13 -6.86 15.26
N ARG A 32 9.33 -6.37 15.59
CA ARG A 32 10.21 -7.03 16.55
C ARG A 32 9.61 -7.13 17.95
N ARG A 33 8.81 -6.14 18.35
CA ARG A 33 8.13 -6.07 19.66
C ARG A 33 6.79 -6.81 19.71
N SER A 34 6.35 -7.38 18.59
CA SER A 34 5.02 -7.99 18.49
C SER A 34 4.88 -9.36 19.18
N ASP A 35 5.98 -9.97 19.64
CA ASP A 35 6.03 -11.32 20.21
C ASP A 35 5.28 -12.39 19.40
N ALA A 36 5.24 -12.21 18.06
CA ALA A 36 4.50 -13.12 17.20
C ALA A 36 5.08 -14.55 17.25
N PRO A 37 4.22 -15.59 17.32
CA PRO A 37 4.67 -16.97 17.40
C PRO A 37 5.46 -17.35 16.14
N HIS A 38 6.68 -17.85 16.35
CA HIS A 38 7.62 -18.23 15.29
C HIS A 38 7.89 -17.13 14.25
N LEU A 39 7.99 -15.87 14.71
CA LEU A 39 8.22 -14.69 13.86
C LEU A 39 9.27 -14.91 12.77
N GLY A 40 10.49 -15.34 13.16
CA GLY A 40 11.60 -15.51 12.23
C GLY A 40 11.31 -16.58 11.16
N LEU A 41 10.81 -17.75 11.57
CA LEU A 41 10.50 -18.84 10.65
C LEU A 41 9.40 -18.45 9.65
N ARG A 42 8.30 -17.87 10.14
CA ARG A 42 7.16 -17.47 9.28
C ARG A 42 7.56 -16.37 8.31
N LEU A 43 8.33 -15.39 8.78
CA LEU A 43 8.87 -14.32 7.94
C LEU A 43 9.80 -14.88 6.84
N SER A 44 10.73 -15.77 7.20
CA SER A 44 11.64 -16.38 6.24
C SER A 44 10.93 -17.26 5.22
N ILE A 45 9.95 -18.08 5.65
CA ILE A 45 9.14 -18.91 4.74
C ILE A 45 8.32 -18.03 3.80
N ALA A 46 7.65 -17.00 4.33
CA ALA A 46 6.83 -16.09 3.53
C ALA A 46 7.68 -15.36 2.47
N ILE A 47 8.78 -14.73 2.88
CA ILE A 47 9.69 -14.06 1.95
C ILE A 47 10.23 -15.07 0.93
N GLY A 48 10.74 -16.23 1.37
CA GLY A 48 11.29 -17.25 0.49
C GLY A 48 10.28 -17.73 -0.55
N LEU A 49 9.04 -18.00 -0.13
CA LEU A 49 7.96 -18.45 -1.02
C LEU A 49 7.57 -17.35 -2.02
N THR A 50 7.45 -16.10 -1.57
CA THR A 50 7.16 -14.96 -2.46
C THR A 50 8.27 -14.76 -3.49
N LEU A 51 9.53 -14.78 -3.06
CA LEU A 51 10.67 -14.63 -3.97
C LEU A 51 10.76 -15.78 -4.97
N ALA A 52 10.59 -17.02 -4.52
CA ALA A 52 10.53 -18.18 -5.41
C ALA A 52 9.37 -18.05 -6.42
N GLY A 53 8.18 -17.65 -5.96
CA GLY A 53 7.02 -17.44 -6.81
C GLY A 53 7.25 -16.39 -7.90
N LYS A 54 7.84 -15.24 -7.53
CA LYS A 54 8.19 -14.18 -8.50
C LYS A 54 9.28 -14.62 -9.48
N ALA A 55 10.30 -15.33 -8.99
CA ALA A 55 11.35 -15.87 -9.86
C ALA A 55 10.80 -16.87 -10.88
N LEU A 56 9.94 -17.80 -10.44
CA LEU A 56 9.24 -18.72 -11.33
C LEU A 56 8.35 -17.97 -12.33
N GLY A 57 7.73 -16.85 -11.93
CA GLY A 57 6.90 -16.03 -12.82
C GLY A 57 7.68 -15.44 -13.98
N VAL A 58 8.87 -14.90 -13.71
CA VAL A 58 9.78 -14.35 -14.74
C VAL A 58 10.38 -15.46 -15.62
N LEU A 59 10.64 -16.63 -15.04
CA LEU A 59 11.25 -17.75 -15.77
C LEU A 59 10.24 -18.59 -16.56
N ALA A 60 8.96 -18.62 -16.17
CA ALA A 60 7.93 -19.44 -16.82
C ALA A 60 7.83 -19.17 -18.33
N PRO A 61 7.80 -17.92 -18.82
CA PRO A 61 7.80 -17.64 -20.26
C PRO A 61 8.94 -18.29 -21.03
N LEU A 62 10.12 -18.46 -20.42
CA LEU A 62 11.26 -19.11 -21.08
C LEU A 62 11.00 -20.60 -21.34
N VAL A 63 10.24 -21.27 -20.45
CA VAL A 63 9.84 -22.68 -20.61
C VAL A 63 8.91 -22.83 -21.81
N LEU A 64 7.92 -21.92 -21.93
CA LEU A 64 7.03 -21.90 -23.09
C LEU A 64 7.80 -21.55 -24.37
N GLY A 65 8.73 -20.60 -24.31
CA GLY A 65 9.60 -20.26 -25.43
C GLY A 65 10.42 -21.45 -25.91
N ALA A 66 11.02 -22.22 -24.99
CA ALA A 66 11.73 -23.44 -25.34
C ALA A 66 10.81 -24.49 -26.01
N ALA A 67 9.56 -24.60 -25.57
CA ALA A 67 8.55 -25.46 -26.18
C ALA A 67 8.29 -25.08 -27.64
N VAL A 68 8.05 -23.80 -27.88
CA VAL A 68 7.78 -23.24 -29.21
C VAL A 68 9.00 -23.41 -30.12
N ASN A 69 10.20 -23.18 -29.62
CA ASN A 69 11.43 -23.39 -30.39
C ASN A 69 11.60 -24.86 -30.81
N ARG A 70 11.30 -25.83 -29.92
CA ARG A 70 11.35 -27.26 -30.26
C ARG A 70 10.28 -27.66 -31.28
N LEU A 71 9.07 -27.11 -31.15
CA LEU A 71 8.00 -27.30 -32.12
C LEU A 71 8.39 -26.74 -33.49
N ALA A 72 9.01 -25.55 -33.54
CA ALA A 72 9.46 -24.93 -34.77
C ALA A 72 10.64 -25.65 -35.43
N ALA A 73 11.53 -26.27 -34.64
CA ALA A 73 12.69 -27.01 -35.15
C ALA A 73 12.37 -28.44 -35.62
N GLY A 74 11.28 -29.05 -35.14
CA GLY A 74 10.91 -30.43 -35.46
C GLY A 74 9.99 -30.57 -36.65
N GLN A 75 10.53 -30.85 -37.85
CA GLN A 75 9.77 -31.33 -39.02
C GLN A 75 9.54 -32.88 -39.01
N GLY A 76 9.85 -33.57 -37.90
CA GLY A 76 9.69 -35.03 -37.75
C GLY A 76 8.25 -35.47 -37.39
N ALA A 77 8.04 -36.79 -37.19
CA ALA A 77 6.74 -37.43 -36.98
C ALA A 77 5.83 -36.60 -36.06
N ALA A 78 4.77 -36.01 -36.65
CA ALA A 78 3.91 -34.99 -36.05
C ALA A 78 3.39 -35.35 -34.65
N VAL A 79 3.23 -36.64 -34.36
CA VAL A 79 2.76 -37.17 -33.07
C VAL A 79 3.79 -36.96 -31.95
N ALA A 80 5.08 -37.22 -32.17
CA ALA A 80 6.11 -37.08 -31.13
C ALA A 80 6.39 -35.60 -30.79
N VAL A 81 6.33 -34.74 -31.82
CA VAL A 81 6.46 -33.29 -31.66
C VAL A 81 5.27 -32.73 -30.85
N GLY A 82 4.04 -33.20 -31.12
CA GLY A 82 2.84 -32.83 -30.38
C GLY A 82 2.89 -33.17 -28.88
N TRP A 83 3.31 -34.39 -28.52
CA TRP A 83 3.43 -34.80 -27.11
C TRP A 83 4.51 -34.00 -26.35
N SER A 84 5.64 -33.68 -27.00
CA SER A 84 6.69 -32.88 -26.39
C SER A 84 6.23 -31.44 -26.11
N PHE A 85 5.51 -30.81 -27.06
CA PHE A 85 4.94 -29.49 -26.88
C PHE A 85 3.88 -29.49 -25.77
N ALA A 86 2.98 -30.49 -25.75
CA ALA A 86 1.99 -30.64 -24.70
C ALA A 86 2.63 -30.75 -23.30
N ALA A 87 3.70 -31.54 -23.16
CA ALA A 87 4.42 -31.66 -21.90
C ALA A 87 5.01 -30.32 -21.42
N PHE A 88 5.62 -29.54 -22.33
CA PHE A 88 6.12 -28.21 -21.99
C PHE A 88 5.01 -27.20 -21.69
N ALA A 89 3.90 -27.23 -22.42
CA ALA A 89 2.76 -26.36 -22.19
C ALA A 89 2.12 -26.62 -20.82
N VAL A 90 1.96 -27.90 -20.45
CA VAL A 90 1.53 -28.31 -19.10
C VAL A 90 2.55 -27.88 -18.05
N GLY A 91 3.86 -28.07 -18.30
CA GLY A 91 4.91 -27.61 -17.42
C GLY A 91 4.89 -26.09 -17.20
N TRP A 92 4.74 -25.30 -18.26
CA TRP A 92 4.56 -23.86 -18.20
C TRP A 92 3.33 -23.47 -17.39
N ALA A 93 2.18 -24.11 -17.64
CA ALA A 93 0.95 -23.84 -16.92
C ALA A 93 1.09 -24.14 -15.42
N LEU A 94 1.76 -25.25 -15.07
CA LEU A 94 2.05 -25.63 -13.68
C LEU A 94 3.00 -24.62 -13.01
N VAL A 95 4.10 -24.25 -13.66
CA VAL A 95 5.05 -23.24 -13.13
C VAL A 95 4.34 -21.91 -12.94
N ARG A 96 3.50 -21.50 -13.89
CA ARG A 96 2.70 -20.28 -13.79
C ARG A 96 1.70 -20.35 -12.64
N PHE A 97 1.02 -21.49 -12.45
CA PHE A 97 0.12 -21.69 -11.32
C PHE A 97 0.85 -21.59 -9.98
N ILE A 98 2.00 -22.26 -9.85
CA ILE A 98 2.84 -22.20 -8.64
C ILE A 98 3.30 -20.76 -8.39
N SER A 99 3.80 -20.08 -9.42
CA SER A 99 4.17 -18.66 -9.36
C SER A 99 3.03 -17.78 -8.88
N SER A 100 1.80 -18.03 -9.36
CA SER A 100 0.62 -17.28 -8.98
C SER A 100 -0.06 -17.74 -7.69
N ALA A 101 0.40 -18.82 -7.04
CA ALA A 101 -0.15 -19.34 -5.79
C ALA A 101 0.80 -19.10 -4.61
N ALA A 102 2.11 -19.04 -4.88
CA ALA A 102 3.14 -18.84 -3.88
C ALA A 102 2.97 -17.52 -3.08
N PRO A 103 2.71 -16.34 -3.70
CA PRO A 103 2.42 -15.12 -2.94
C PRO A 103 1.21 -15.21 -2.02
N GLN A 104 0.17 -15.96 -2.39
CA GLN A 104 -1.07 -16.15 -1.63
C GLN A 104 -0.84 -17.08 -0.44
N ALA A 105 -0.14 -18.19 -0.67
CA ALA A 105 0.28 -19.08 0.40
C ALA A 105 1.22 -18.34 1.39
N SER A 106 2.10 -17.49 0.87
CA SER A 106 2.97 -16.64 1.67
C SER A 106 2.19 -15.65 2.53
N ASP A 107 1.16 -15.02 1.95
CA ASP A 107 0.25 -14.13 2.69
C ASP A 107 -0.45 -14.85 3.84
N VAL A 108 -0.91 -16.09 3.63
CA VAL A 108 -1.52 -16.92 4.68
C VAL A 108 -0.52 -17.28 5.78
N VAL A 109 0.71 -17.65 5.42
CA VAL A 109 1.78 -17.96 6.39
C VAL A 109 2.14 -16.73 7.23
N PHE A 110 2.09 -15.53 6.63
CA PHE A 110 2.46 -14.29 7.30
C PHE A 110 1.30 -13.57 8.01
N ALA A 111 0.05 -13.90 7.69
CA ALA A 111 -1.13 -13.26 8.27
C ALA A 111 -1.14 -13.26 9.82
N PRO A 112 -0.78 -14.36 10.53
CA PRO A 112 -0.70 -14.34 11.98
C PRO A 112 0.34 -13.37 12.54
N VAL A 113 1.46 -13.17 11.82
CA VAL A 113 2.50 -12.21 12.23
C VAL A 113 1.98 -10.79 12.12
N ARG A 114 1.31 -10.45 11.01
CA ARG A 114 0.71 -9.12 10.84
C ARG A 114 -0.38 -8.86 11.88
N GLN A 115 -1.24 -9.86 12.13
CA GLN A 115 -2.31 -9.74 13.11
C GLN A 115 -1.76 -9.54 14.53
N ALA A 116 -0.72 -10.30 14.92
CA ALA A 116 -0.05 -10.12 16.20
C ALA A 116 0.58 -8.72 16.31
N ALA A 117 1.25 -8.24 15.26
CA ALA A 117 1.81 -6.90 15.23
C ALA A 117 0.73 -5.80 15.35
N GLN A 118 -0.37 -5.92 14.60
CA GLN A 118 -1.49 -4.98 14.68
C GLN A 118 -2.12 -4.99 16.08
N GLN A 119 -2.44 -6.16 16.61
CA GLN A 119 -3.06 -6.32 17.93
C GLN A 119 -2.17 -5.78 19.04
N ARG A 120 -0.89 -6.16 19.04
CA ARG A 120 0.07 -5.74 20.08
C ARG A 120 0.30 -4.25 20.05
N THR A 121 0.47 -3.67 18.86
CA THR A 121 0.67 -2.22 18.73
C THR A 121 -0.54 -1.43 19.18
N ALA A 122 -1.75 -1.90 18.85
CA ALA A 122 -2.99 -1.29 19.34
C ALA A 122 -3.10 -1.38 20.87
N ALA A 123 -2.88 -2.58 21.43
CA ALA A 123 -2.98 -2.83 22.86
C ALA A 123 -1.95 -2.05 23.68
N ASP A 124 -0.68 -2.08 23.28
CA ASP A 124 0.40 -1.36 23.96
C ASP A 124 0.21 0.15 23.86
N THR A 125 -0.25 0.67 22.71
CA THR A 125 -0.54 2.10 22.58
C THR A 125 -1.73 2.51 23.44
N PHE A 126 -2.77 1.69 23.50
CA PHE A 126 -3.93 1.96 24.33
C PHE A 126 -3.56 1.92 25.82
N ALA A 127 -2.82 0.90 26.26
CA ALA A 127 -2.33 0.78 27.62
C ALA A 127 -1.44 1.98 28.00
N HIS A 128 -0.49 2.36 27.15
CA HIS A 128 0.35 3.53 27.37
C HIS A 128 -0.46 4.82 27.44
N ALA A 129 -1.47 4.98 26.58
CA ALA A 129 -2.33 6.15 26.60
C ALA A 129 -3.07 6.31 27.93
N LEU A 130 -3.44 5.22 28.61
CA LEU A 130 -4.06 5.25 29.94
C LEU A 130 -3.10 5.66 31.07
N THR A 131 -1.79 5.61 30.83
CA THR A 131 -0.77 6.05 31.80
C THR A 131 -0.45 7.55 31.70
N LEU A 132 -1.01 8.25 30.70
CA LEU A 132 -0.75 9.67 30.49
C LEU A 132 -1.52 10.55 31.49
N SER A 133 -1.08 11.79 31.65
CA SER A 133 -1.64 12.70 32.64
C SER A 133 -3.09 13.08 32.37
N LEU A 134 -3.81 13.50 33.42
CA LEU A 134 -5.17 14.02 33.29
C LEU A 134 -5.25 15.20 32.29
N ASP A 135 -4.23 16.06 32.26
CA ASP A 135 -4.13 17.19 31.32
C ASP A 135 -4.10 16.72 29.85
N PHE A 136 -3.40 15.62 29.56
CA PHE A 136 -3.44 15.01 28.22
C PHE A 136 -4.85 14.56 27.86
N HIS A 137 -5.59 13.97 28.80
CA HIS A 137 -6.95 13.49 28.55
C HIS A 137 -7.99 14.62 28.49
N GLN A 138 -7.79 15.73 29.20
CA GLN A 138 -8.70 16.89 29.15
C GLN A 138 -8.52 17.71 27.87
N THR A 139 -7.30 17.77 27.32
CA THR A 139 -6.99 18.49 26.08
C THR A 139 -7.30 17.70 24.81
N LYS A 140 -7.49 16.38 24.92
CA LYS A 140 -7.77 15.50 23.77
C LYS A 140 -9.20 14.96 23.82
N ARG A 141 -9.94 15.09 22.71
CA ARG A 141 -11.23 14.42 22.55
C ARG A 141 -11.02 12.90 22.52
N SER A 142 -11.61 12.15 23.44
CA SER A 142 -11.39 10.69 23.56
C SER A 142 -11.65 9.91 22.27
N GLY A 143 -12.65 10.32 21.48
CA GLY A 143 -12.93 9.73 20.17
C GLY A 143 -11.82 9.95 19.13
N SER A 144 -11.08 11.05 19.20
CA SER A 144 -9.94 11.30 18.31
C SER A 144 -8.75 10.42 18.64
N LEU A 145 -8.50 10.18 19.94
CA LEU A 145 -7.44 9.29 20.42
C LEU A 145 -7.71 7.84 20.01
N SER A 146 -8.94 7.35 20.24
CA SER A 146 -9.36 6.01 19.82
C SER A 146 -9.17 5.80 18.32
N ARG A 147 -9.57 6.76 17.48
CA ARG A 147 -9.39 6.70 16.02
C ARG A 147 -7.91 6.72 15.61
N THR A 148 -7.05 7.41 16.35
CA THR A 148 -5.60 7.42 16.08
C THR A 148 -4.98 6.06 16.33
N VAL A 149 -5.34 5.39 17.44
CA VAL A 149 -4.88 4.02 17.74
C VAL A 149 -5.39 3.02 16.70
N GLU A 150 -6.68 3.10 16.34
CA GLU A 150 -7.31 2.23 15.36
C GLU A 150 -6.70 2.40 13.95
N ARG A 151 -6.53 3.65 13.49
CA ARG A 151 -5.90 3.92 12.18
C ARG A 151 -4.43 3.53 12.16
N GLY A 152 -3.66 3.89 13.19
CA GLY A 152 -2.24 3.57 13.25
C GLY A 152 -1.98 2.06 13.27
N SER A 153 -2.77 1.28 14.02
CA SER A 153 -2.62 -0.17 14.06
C SER A 153 -3.00 -0.85 12.73
N ARG A 154 -4.07 -0.41 12.06
CA ARG A 154 -4.40 -0.88 10.70
C ARG A 154 -3.33 -0.49 9.68
N ALA A 155 -2.75 0.70 9.81
CA ALA A 155 -1.68 1.15 8.95
C ALA A 155 -0.43 0.25 9.07
N VAL A 156 -0.12 -0.26 10.27
CA VAL A 156 0.96 -1.25 10.46
C VAL A 156 0.69 -2.52 9.66
N ASP A 157 -0.49 -3.15 9.75
CA ASP A 157 -0.82 -4.33 8.94
C ASP A 157 -0.68 -4.05 7.43
N PHE A 158 -1.25 -2.93 6.98
CA PHE A 158 -1.19 -2.54 5.57
C PHE A 158 0.26 -2.39 5.10
N LEU A 159 1.10 -1.65 5.83
CA LEU A 159 2.50 -1.42 5.49
C LEU A 159 3.27 -2.73 5.40
N LEU A 160 3.09 -3.63 6.39
CA LEU A 160 3.73 -4.94 6.37
C LEU A 160 3.31 -5.76 5.17
N ARG A 161 2.02 -5.81 4.85
CA ARG A 161 1.51 -6.55 3.69
C ARG A 161 2.04 -5.98 2.37
N ILE A 162 1.93 -4.67 2.18
CA ILE A 162 2.28 -4.06 0.88
C ILE A 162 3.79 -4.06 0.63
N LEU A 163 4.61 -3.82 1.65
CA LEU A 163 6.07 -3.84 1.50
C LEU A 163 6.58 -5.26 1.24
N ALA A 164 6.15 -6.24 2.04
CA ALA A 164 6.65 -7.60 1.96
C ALA A 164 6.17 -8.35 0.71
N PHE A 165 4.93 -8.14 0.25
CA PHE A 165 4.32 -8.96 -0.81
C PHE A 165 4.08 -8.24 -2.13
N ASN A 166 4.14 -6.90 -2.16
CA ASN A 166 3.98 -6.15 -3.40
C ASN A 166 5.26 -5.39 -3.74
N LEU A 167 5.69 -4.41 -2.94
CA LEU A 167 6.72 -3.46 -3.35
C LEU A 167 8.10 -4.10 -3.50
N VAL A 168 8.59 -4.81 -2.46
CA VAL A 168 9.91 -5.47 -2.50
C VAL A 168 9.94 -6.57 -3.58
N PRO A 169 8.95 -7.49 -3.66
CA PRO A 169 8.96 -8.51 -4.70
C PRO A 169 8.83 -7.95 -6.10
N THR A 170 8.06 -6.88 -6.32
CA THR A 170 7.96 -6.22 -7.64
C THR A 170 9.29 -5.62 -8.06
N GLY A 171 10.01 -4.95 -7.15
CA GLY A 171 11.35 -4.44 -7.44
C GLY A 171 12.32 -5.56 -7.83
N LEU A 172 12.30 -6.68 -7.12
CA LEU A 172 13.12 -7.85 -7.44
C LEU A 172 12.71 -8.53 -8.75
N GLU A 173 11.41 -8.61 -9.03
CA GLU A 173 10.86 -9.12 -10.29
C GLU A 173 11.32 -8.28 -11.48
N LEU A 174 11.32 -6.95 -11.35
CA LEU A 174 11.84 -6.03 -12.37
C LEU A 174 13.34 -6.25 -12.61
N ILE A 175 14.13 -6.35 -11.55
CA ILE A 175 15.59 -6.60 -11.64
C ILE A 175 15.85 -7.95 -12.31
N LEU A 176 15.14 -9.00 -11.89
CA LEU A 176 15.32 -10.34 -12.42
C LEU A 176 14.93 -10.40 -13.90
N ALA A 177 13.82 -9.80 -14.29
CA ALA A 177 13.40 -9.79 -15.69
C ALA A 177 14.36 -9.01 -16.58
N ALA A 178 14.86 -7.85 -16.12
CA ALA A 178 15.89 -7.11 -16.82
C ALA A 178 17.17 -7.95 -16.98
N ALA A 179 17.61 -8.64 -15.91
CA ALA A 179 18.77 -9.53 -15.95
C ALA A 179 18.57 -10.71 -16.93
N VAL A 180 17.39 -11.32 -16.93
CA VAL A 180 17.04 -12.43 -17.83
C VAL A 180 16.99 -11.97 -19.29
N LEU A 181 16.33 -10.85 -19.58
CA LEU A 181 16.25 -10.30 -20.94
C LEU A 181 17.62 -9.87 -21.47
N GLY A 182 18.40 -9.18 -20.63
CA GLY A 182 19.73 -8.69 -20.98
C GLY A 182 20.77 -9.80 -21.13
N GLY A 183 20.73 -10.80 -20.26
CA GLY A 183 21.67 -11.91 -20.25
C GLY A 183 21.37 -12.99 -21.29
N LYS A 184 20.09 -13.25 -21.58
CA LYS A 184 19.69 -14.31 -22.54
C LYS A 184 19.63 -13.82 -23.99
N TYR A 185 19.23 -12.57 -24.21
CA TYR A 185 18.99 -12.05 -25.56
C TYR A 185 20.00 -10.97 -25.94
N ASP A 186 19.83 -9.77 -25.42
CA ASP A 186 20.74 -8.63 -25.61
C ASP A 186 20.41 -7.56 -24.56
N TRP A 187 21.41 -6.79 -24.12
CA TRP A 187 21.23 -5.71 -23.16
C TRP A 187 20.18 -4.67 -23.59
N ARG A 188 19.97 -4.50 -24.91
CA ARG A 188 18.94 -3.62 -25.48
C ARG A 188 17.53 -4.02 -25.04
N PHE A 189 17.23 -5.31 -24.88
CA PHE A 189 15.93 -5.77 -24.38
C PHE A 189 15.70 -5.33 -22.92
N ALA A 190 16.73 -5.45 -22.09
CA ALA A 190 16.69 -4.97 -20.72
C ALA A 190 16.53 -3.43 -20.68
N ALA A 191 17.26 -2.70 -21.53
CA ALA A 191 17.17 -1.25 -21.62
C ALA A 191 15.77 -0.77 -22.00
N VAL A 192 15.11 -1.42 -22.97
CA VAL A 192 13.72 -1.11 -23.35
C VAL A 192 12.76 -1.41 -22.20
N ALA A 193 12.87 -2.56 -21.54
CA ALA A 193 12.03 -2.89 -20.40
C ALA A 193 12.16 -1.84 -19.27
N VAL A 194 13.39 -1.48 -18.91
CA VAL A 194 13.66 -0.47 -17.88
C VAL A 194 13.14 0.91 -18.29
N ALA A 195 13.35 1.31 -19.55
CA ALA A 195 12.89 2.60 -20.06
C ALA A 195 11.35 2.71 -20.02
N VAL A 196 10.64 1.67 -20.47
CA VAL A 196 9.17 1.67 -20.44
C VAL A 196 8.64 1.73 -19.00
N VAL A 197 9.24 0.96 -18.08
CA VAL A 197 8.86 0.98 -16.67
C VAL A 197 9.14 2.36 -16.04
N ALA A 198 10.28 2.98 -16.36
CA ALA A 198 10.62 4.31 -15.86
C ALA A 198 9.65 5.38 -16.38
N ILE A 199 9.33 5.36 -17.68
CA ILE A 199 8.35 6.27 -18.28
C ILE A 199 6.96 6.06 -17.67
N TYR A 200 6.53 4.79 -17.53
CA TYR A 200 5.28 4.44 -16.88
C TYR A 200 5.20 4.99 -15.46
N ALA A 201 6.24 4.77 -14.65
CA ALA A 201 6.29 5.22 -13.26
C ALA A 201 6.27 6.75 -13.17
N ALA A 202 7.08 7.44 -13.97
CA ALA A 202 7.13 8.91 -14.02
C ALA A 202 5.78 9.52 -14.39
N CYS A 203 5.15 9.03 -15.46
CA CYS A 203 3.80 9.45 -15.86
C CYS A 203 2.76 9.14 -14.78
N THR A 204 2.81 7.95 -14.18
CA THR A 204 1.87 7.54 -13.13
C THR A 204 1.96 8.45 -11.92
N PHE A 205 3.16 8.79 -11.44
CA PHE A 205 3.33 9.66 -10.29
C PHE A 205 2.92 11.12 -10.58
N ALA A 206 3.31 11.65 -11.74
CA ALA A 206 2.94 13.01 -12.14
C ALA A 206 1.41 13.18 -12.22
N LEU A 207 0.72 12.25 -12.87
CA LEU A 207 -0.73 12.31 -13.02
C LEU A 207 -1.46 11.97 -11.72
N SER A 208 -0.91 11.10 -10.86
CA SER A 208 -1.53 10.77 -9.57
C SER A 208 -1.69 11.99 -8.67
N ASN A 209 -0.69 12.89 -8.66
CA ASN A 209 -0.76 14.14 -7.90
C ASN A 209 -1.85 15.09 -8.42
N TRP A 210 -2.03 15.17 -9.74
CA TRP A 210 -3.09 15.97 -10.35
C TRP A 210 -4.50 15.38 -10.10
N ARG A 211 -4.62 14.04 -10.13
CA ARG A 211 -5.87 13.32 -9.83
C ARG A 211 -6.31 13.45 -8.37
N LEU A 212 -5.36 13.63 -7.46
CA LEU A 212 -5.64 13.80 -6.03
C LEU A 212 -6.55 15.00 -5.77
N GLU A 213 -6.36 16.09 -6.50
CA GLU A 213 -7.17 17.30 -6.34
C GLU A 213 -8.62 17.07 -6.80
N HIS A 214 -8.81 16.40 -7.93
CA HIS A 214 -10.15 16.02 -8.42
C HIS A 214 -10.90 15.14 -7.42
N ARG A 215 -10.19 14.19 -6.80
CA ARG A 215 -10.77 13.34 -5.74
C ARG A 215 -11.12 14.14 -4.48
N ARG A 216 -10.31 15.13 -4.10
CA ARG A 216 -10.60 15.99 -2.94
C ARG A 216 -11.87 16.80 -3.16
N ILE A 217 -12.03 17.42 -4.33
CA ILE A 217 -13.22 18.18 -4.69
C ILE A 217 -14.46 17.27 -4.69
N MET A 218 -14.36 16.08 -5.28
CA MET A 218 -15.44 15.09 -5.27
C MET A 218 -15.84 14.70 -3.84
N ASN A 219 -14.88 14.36 -2.98
CA ASN A 219 -15.16 13.96 -1.60
C ASN A 219 -15.77 15.10 -0.76
N ALA A 220 -15.37 16.35 -1.01
CA ALA A 220 -15.95 17.51 -0.34
C ALA A 220 -17.41 17.70 -0.76
N ALA A 221 -17.72 17.59 -2.05
CA ALA A 221 -19.10 17.67 -2.56
C ALA A 221 -19.97 16.52 -2.05
N ASP A 222 -19.42 15.30 -1.96
CA ASP A 222 -20.09 14.13 -1.38
C ASP A 222 -20.44 14.37 0.10
N SER A 223 -19.49 14.89 0.88
CA SER A 223 -19.70 15.22 2.29
C SER A 223 -20.76 16.29 2.50
N GLU A 224 -20.80 17.32 1.64
CA GLU A 224 -21.83 18.37 1.66
C GLU A 224 -23.22 17.79 1.36
N ALA A 225 -23.35 16.97 0.32
CA ALA A 225 -24.63 16.34 -0.02
C ALA A 225 -25.12 15.41 1.10
N ALA A 226 -24.23 14.60 1.68
CA ALA A 226 -24.54 13.75 2.82
C ALA A 226 -24.94 14.56 4.06
N GLY A 227 -24.25 15.67 4.33
CA GLY A 227 -24.59 16.60 5.41
C GLY A 227 -26.00 17.15 5.28
N GLN A 228 -26.37 17.63 4.10
CA GLN A 228 -27.73 18.15 3.84
C GLN A 228 -28.82 17.10 4.03
N ALA A 229 -28.58 15.86 3.62
CA ALA A 229 -29.53 14.77 3.83
C ALA A 229 -29.71 14.44 5.33
N VAL A 230 -28.60 14.34 6.07
CA VAL A 230 -28.63 14.08 7.51
C VAL A 230 -29.33 15.21 8.26
N ASP A 231 -29.01 16.47 7.94
CA ASP A 231 -29.63 17.64 8.58
C ASP A 231 -31.15 17.70 8.34
N ALA A 232 -31.60 17.39 7.12
CA ALA A 232 -33.04 17.37 6.81
C ALA A 232 -33.77 16.24 7.57
N LEU A 233 -33.15 15.07 7.72
CA LEU A 233 -33.75 13.93 8.44
C LEU A 233 -33.76 14.13 9.95
N LEU A 234 -32.69 14.71 10.52
CA LEU A 234 -32.63 15.04 11.94
C LEU A 234 -33.65 16.12 12.30
N ASN A 235 -33.89 17.09 11.40
CA ASN A 235 -34.85 18.17 11.59
C ASN A 235 -36.18 17.93 10.87
N TYR A 236 -36.60 16.66 10.77
CA TYR A 236 -37.81 16.28 10.03
C TYR A 236 -39.07 17.00 10.52
N GLU A 237 -39.23 17.18 11.83
CA GLU A 237 -40.36 17.91 12.42
C GLU A 237 -40.42 19.36 11.93
N THR A 238 -39.27 20.03 11.84
CA THR A 238 -39.18 21.40 11.30
C THR A 238 -39.54 21.42 9.81
N VAL A 239 -39.02 20.47 9.02
CA VAL A 239 -39.35 20.38 7.59
C VAL A 239 -40.86 20.22 7.40
N LYS A 240 -41.52 19.38 8.20
CA LYS A 240 -42.98 19.19 8.17
C LYS A 240 -43.77 20.40 8.68
N ALA A 241 -43.34 21.02 9.77
CA ALA A 241 -44.00 22.18 10.34
C ALA A 241 -44.08 23.37 9.36
N PHE A 242 -43.09 23.50 8.48
CA PHE A 242 -43.02 24.58 7.49
C PHE A 242 -43.40 24.16 6.05
N GLY A 243 -43.88 22.92 5.83
CA GLY A 243 -44.20 22.42 4.49
C GLY A 243 -43.04 22.53 3.49
N ALA A 244 -41.81 22.27 3.97
CA ALA A 244 -40.57 22.54 3.26
C ALA A 244 -40.01 21.33 2.50
N GLU A 245 -40.77 20.24 2.34
CA GLU A 245 -40.29 18.97 1.78
C GLU A 245 -39.71 19.15 0.37
N THR A 246 -40.43 19.84 -0.52
CA THR A 246 -39.96 20.10 -1.89
C THR A 246 -38.67 20.91 -1.88
N ARG A 247 -38.58 21.92 -1.02
CA ARG A 247 -37.38 22.78 -0.91
C ARG A 247 -36.16 21.99 -0.42
N ALA A 248 -36.35 21.11 0.56
CA ALA A 248 -35.31 20.24 1.07
C ALA A 248 -34.86 19.24 0.01
N ALA A 249 -35.80 18.62 -0.71
CA ALA A 249 -35.51 17.69 -1.80
C ALA A 249 -34.75 18.37 -2.95
N GLU A 250 -35.17 19.55 -3.39
CA GLU A 250 -34.47 20.34 -4.43
C GLU A 250 -33.08 20.79 -3.97
N GLY A 251 -32.91 21.11 -2.67
CA GLY A 251 -31.60 21.44 -2.10
C GLY A 251 -30.63 20.27 -2.23
N TYR A 252 -31.07 19.09 -1.81
CA TYR A 252 -30.30 17.86 -1.92
C TYR A 252 -30.02 17.48 -3.38
N ASP A 253 -30.98 17.61 -4.29
CA ASP A 253 -30.79 17.36 -5.73
C ASP A 253 -29.72 18.28 -6.33
N ARG A 254 -29.71 19.58 -5.98
CA ARG A 254 -28.65 20.49 -6.40
C ARG A 254 -27.27 20.07 -5.86
N ALA A 255 -27.18 19.67 -4.59
CA ALA A 255 -25.94 19.19 -4.01
C ALA A 255 -25.44 17.91 -4.72
N LEU A 256 -26.35 17.00 -5.07
CA LEU A 256 -26.06 15.82 -5.89
C LEU A 256 -25.60 16.20 -7.30
N GLY A 257 -26.13 17.25 -7.91
CA GLY A 257 -25.66 17.78 -9.19
C GLY A 257 -24.19 18.24 -9.14
N VAL A 258 -23.80 18.95 -8.07
CA VAL A 258 -22.40 19.37 -7.85
C VAL A 258 -21.49 18.16 -7.65
N TYR A 259 -21.91 17.21 -6.81
CA TYR A 259 -21.22 15.93 -6.63
C TYR A 259 -21.05 15.18 -7.96
N GLY A 260 -22.12 15.07 -8.75
CA GLY A 260 -22.11 14.38 -10.04
C GLY A 260 -21.11 15.00 -11.03
N ALA A 261 -21.06 16.33 -11.12
CA ALA A 261 -20.08 17.03 -11.95
C ALA A 261 -18.64 16.83 -11.48
N ALA A 262 -18.40 16.84 -10.16
CA ALA A 262 -17.09 16.57 -9.58
C ALA A 262 -16.66 15.11 -9.77
N ALA A 263 -17.58 14.17 -9.58
CA ALA A 263 -17.38 12.74 -9.78
C ALA A 263 -17.05 12.42 -11.25
N LEU A 264 -17.72 13.07 -12.20
CA LEU A 264 -17.41 12.89 -13.63
C LEU A 264 -15.96 13.31 -13.94
N LYS A 265 -15.49 14.43 -13.40
CA LYS A 265 -14.09 14.88 -13.57
C LYS A 265 -13.10 13.92 -12.88
N ALA A 266 -13.43 13.45 -11.67
CA ALA A 266 -12.58 12.48 -10.96
C ALA A 266 -12.48 11.15 -11.73
N ASN A 267 -13.58 10.66 -12.29
CA ASN A 267 -13.60 9.41 -13.05
C ASN A 267 -12.96 9.56 -14.43
N SER A 268 -13.20 10.66 -15.15
CA SER A 268 -12.54 10.92 -16.43
C SER A 268 -11.03 11.06 -16.27
N SER A 269 -10.55 11.65 -15.17
CA SER A 269 -9.13 11.72 -14.84
C SER A 269 -8.48 10.34 -14.64
N LEU A 270 -9.22 9.37 -14.07
CA LEU A 270 -8.77 7.97 -13.93
C LEU A 270 -8.74 7.28 -15.28
N ALA A 271 -9.78 7.47 -16.11
CA ALA A 271 -9.83 6.91 -17.45
C ALA A 271 -8.67 7.41 -18.32
N ALA A 272 -8.39 8.72 -18.30
CA ALA A 272 -7.25 9.31 -19.01
C ALA A 272 -5.91 8.72 -18.57
N LEU A 273 -5.71 8.53 -17.26
CA LEU A 273 -4.52 7.85 -16.73
C LEU A 273 -4.40 6.42 -17.28
N ASN A 274 -5.48 5.64 -17.24
CA ASN A 274 -5.49 4.26 -17.73
C ASN A 274 -5.18 4.20 -19.24
N VAL A 275 -5.69 5.15 -20.03
CA VAL A 275 -5.40 5.25 -21.47
C VAL A 275 -3.93 5.55 -21.71
N ILE A 276 -3.34 6.51 -21.00
CA ILE A 276 -1.92 6.87 -21.14
C ILE A 276 -1.03 5.70 -20.72
N GLN A 277 -1.35 5.04 -19.60
CA GLN A 277 -0.65 3.85 -19.13
C GLN A 277 -0.72 2.72 -20.16
N GLY A 278 -1.93 2.43 -20.67
CA GLY A 278 -2.14 1.44 -21.72
C GLY A 278 -1.34 1.76 -22.99
N LEU A 279 -1.28 3.04 -23.40
CA LEU A 279 -0.49 3.46 -24.55
C LEU A 279 1.01 3.21 -24.34
N ILE A 280 1.57 3.64 -23.20
CA ILE A 280 2.98 3.44 -22.87
C ILE A 280 3.34 1.95 -22.90
N MET A 281 2.50 1.11 -22.28
CA MET A 281 2.72 -0.33 -22.19
C MET A 281 2.64 -1.02 -23.56
N ASN A 282 1.63 -0.69 -24.37
CA ASN A 282 1.45 -1.27 -25.70
C ASN A 282 2.52 -0.80 -26.69
N VAL A 283 2.93 0.47 -26.64
CA VAL A 283 4.06 0.96 -27.44
C VAL A 283 5.34 0.24 -27.03
N GLY A 284 5.62 0.11 -25.72
CA GLY A 284 6.76 -0.63 -25.22
C GLY A 284 6.77 -2.10 -25.64
N LEU A 285 5.60 -2.75 -25.60
CA LEU A 285 5.43 -4.12 -26.08
C LEU A 285 5.65 -4.23 -27.59
N GLY A 286 5.14 -3.28 -28.37
CA GLY A 286 5.35 -3.20 -29.82
C GLY A 286 6.83 -3.03 -30.18
N VAL A 287 7.54 -2.12 -29.52
CA VAL A 287 8.99 -1.94 -29.69
C VAL A 287 9.73 -3.24 -29.38
N MET A 288 9.41 -3.89 -28.26
CA MET A 288 10.04 -5.17 -27.90
C MET A 288 9.75 -6.28 -28.92
N ALA A 289 8.51 -6.38 -29.42
CA ALA A 289 8.12 -7.36 -30.42
C ALA A 289 8.84 -7.13 -31.76
N VAL A 290 8.96 -5.86 -32.20
CA VAL A 290 9.71 -5.51 -33.42
C VAL A 290 11.19 -5.86 -33.28
N MET A 291 11.81 -5.50 -32.14
CA MET A 291 13.21 -5.85 -31.87
C MET A 291 13.43 -7.37 -31.86
N ALA A 292 12.58 -8.12 -31.14
CA ALA A 292 12.64 -9.57 -31.10
C ALA A 292 12.45 -10.19 -32.49
N GLY A 293 11.52 -9.64 -33.29
CA GLY A 293 11.28 -10.08 -34.67
C GLY A 293 12.47 -9.83 -35.59
N MET A 294 13.15 -8.68 -35.47
CA MET A 294 14.38 -8.40 -36.23
C MET A 294 15.53 -9.34 -35.86
N GLU A 295 15.70 -9.62 -34.55
CA GLU A 295 16.69 -10.57 -34.06
C GLU A 295 16.38 -12.01 -34.51
N ALA A 296 15.10 -12.38 -34.55
CA ALA A 296 14.66 -13.66 -35.08
C ALA A 296 14.87 -13.77 -36.60
N ALA A 297 14.57 -12.72 -37.35
CA ALA A 297 14.85 -12.66 -38.80
C ALA A 297 16.36 -12.76 -39.10
N ALA A 298 17.21 -12.26 -38.20
CA ALA A 298 18.65 -12.38 -38.28
C ALA A 298 19.19 -13.74 -37.76
N GLY A 299 18.32 -14.66 -37.34
CA GLY A 299 18.68 -16.00 -36.87
C GLY A 299 19.30 -16.05 -35.46
N ARG A 300 19.28 -14.95 -34.71
CA ARG A 300 19.84 -14.87 -33.35
C ARG A 300 18.83 -15.26 -32.26
N MET A 301 17.54 -15.26 -32.58
CA MET A 301 16.44 -15.67 -31.70
C MET A 301 15.50 -16.66 -32.41
N GLY A 302 14.96 -17.64 -31.67
CA GLY A 302 13.89 -18.49 -32.17
C GLY A 302 12.49 -17.86 -31.99
N PRO A 303 11.45 -18.37 -32.67
CA PRO A 303 10.08 -17.86 -32.51
C PRO A 303 9.57 -17.92 -31.06
N GLY A 304 10.01 -18.91 -30.30
CA GLY A 304 9.72 -19.06 -28.89
C GLY A 304 10.43 -18.06 -28.00
N ASP A 305 11.62 -17.59 -28.40
CA ASP A 305 12.32 -16.53 -27.67
C ASP A 305 11.61 -15.19 -27.82
N VAL A 306 11.07 -14.90 -29.00
CA VAL A 306 10.20 -13.74 -29.23
C VAL A 306 8.97 -13.81 -28.33
N THR A 307 8.32 -14.97 -28.28
CA THR A 307 7.16 -15.22 -27.42
C THR A 307 7.51 -15.02 -25.94
N ALA A 308 8.65 -15.54 -25.49
CA ALA A 308 9.09 -15.42 -24.11
C ALA A 308 9.39 -13.97 -23.72
N ALA A 309 10.08 -13.21 -24.58
CA ALA A 309 10.37 -11.79 -24.33
C ALA A 309 9.09 -10.97 -24.16
N VAL A 310 8.11 -11.15 -25.05
CA VAL A 310 6.80 -10.49 -24.99
C VAL A 310 6.06 -10.86 -23.70
N LEU A 311 6.04 -12.13 -23.33
CA LEU A 311 5.36 -12.59 -22.11
C LEU A 311 6.03 -12.09 -20.82
N ILE A 312 7.36 -12.03 -20.79
CA ILE A 312 8.11 -11.42 -19.68
C ILE A 312 7.68 -9.95 -19.55
N MET A 313 7.65 -9.22 -20.66
CA MET A 313 7.23 -7.81 -20.66
C MET A 313 5.80 -7.62 -20.10
N ILE A 314 4.85 -8.46 -20.52
CA ILE A 314 3.47 -8.43 -20.01
C ILE A 314 3.43 -8.74 -18.50
N SER A 315 4.26 -9.66 -18.01
CA SER A 315 4.31 -9.99 -16.57
C SER A 315 4.84 -8.83 -15.73
N LEU A 316 5.84 -8.09 -16.23
CA LEU A 316 6.42 -6.92 -15.55
C LEU A 316 5.42 -5.79 -15.36
N TYR A 317 4.44 -5.73 -16.24
CA TYR A 317 3.44 -4.69 -16.35
C TYR A 317 2.28 -4.85 -15.37
N ALA A 318 1.90 -6.10 -15.06
CA ALA A 318 0.79 -6.40 -14.17
C ALA A 318 0.88 -5.73 -12.77
N PRO A 319 2.03 -5.81 -12.04
CA PRO A 319 2.13 -5.21 -10.70
C PRO A 319 2.20 -3.67 -10.72
N LEU A 320 2.46 -3.03 -11.87
CA LEU A 320 2.66 -1.58 -11.93
C LEU A 320 1.35 -0.80 -11.81
N ASN A 321 0.21 -1.42 -12.14
CA ASN A 321 -1.12 -0.78 -12.11
C ASN A 321 -1.54 -0.28 -10.73
N ILE A 322 -0.99 -0.88 -9.66
CA ILE A 322 -1.29 -0.46 -8.29
C ILE A 322 -0.36 0.64 -7.77
N LEU A 323 0.66 1.08 -8.53
CA LEU A 323 1.68 2.02 -8.03
C LEU A 323 1.10 3.35 -7.55
N GLY A 324 0.16 3.94 -8.29
CA GLY A 324 -0.47 5.21 -7.90
C GLY A 324 -1.27 5.09 -6.60
N PHE A 325 -1.96 3.97 -6.41
CA PHE A 325 -2.64 3.65 -5.14
C PHE A 325 -1.62 3.41 -4.03
N ALA A 326 -0.63 2.54 -4.27
CA ALA A 326 0.38 2.12 -3.31
C ALA A 326 1.14 3.33 -2.76
N TYR A 327 1.61 4.24 -3.61
CA TYR A 327 2.34 5.44 -3.18
C TYR A 327 1.57 6.27 -2.17
N ARG A 328 0.31 6.61 -2.49
CA ARG A 328 -0.55 7.42 -1.63
C ARG A 328 -0.88 6.69 -0.33
N GLU A 329 -1.24 5.41 -0.42
CA GLU A 329 -1.67 4.62 0.72
C GLU A 329 -0.51 4.31 1.68
N ILE A 330 0.69 4.06 1.16
CA ILE A 330 1.92 3.91 1.94
C ILE A 330 2.22 5.21 2.69
N ARG A 331 2.18 6.36 2.00
CA ARG A 331 2.42 7.66 2.62
C ARG A 331 1.41 7.95 3.75
N GLN A 332 0.13 7.70 3.50
CA GLN A 332 -0.92 7.87 4.50
C GLN A 332 -0.74 6.92 5.69
N SER A 333 -0.42 5.66 5.43
CA SER A 333 -0.21 4.67 6.47
C SER A 333 0.99 5.00 7.35
N PHE A 334 2.08 5.52 6.77
CA PHE A 334 3.20 6.01 7.57
C PHE A 334 2.81 7.19 8.47
N ILE A 335 2.00 8.13 7.97
CA ILE A 335 1.48 9.24 8.78
C ILE A 335 0.62 8.72 9.93
N ASP A 336 -0.34 7.83 9.66
CA ASP A 336 -1.22 7.28 10.70
C ASP A 336 -0.44 6.47 11.75
N MET A 337 0.54 5.67 11.32
CA MET A 337 1.45 4.96 12.21
C MET A 337 2.27 5.94 13.07
N GLU A 338 2.83 7.00 12.48
CA GLU A 338 3.62 8.00 13.20
C GLU A 338 2.78 8.73 14.27
N GLN A 339 1.54 9.09 13.95
CA GLN A 339 0.63 9.72 14.92
C GLN A 339 0.34 8.82 16.12
N MET A 340 0.17 7.52 15.88
CA MET A 340 0.02 6.53 16.94
C MET A 340 1.30 6.38 17.76
N LEU A 341 2.46 6.29 17.11
CA LEU A 341 3.76 6.19 17.79
C LEU A 341 4.09 7.44 18.62
N LYS A 342 3.63 8.63 18.21
CA LYS A 342 3.74 9.86 19.01
C LYS A 342 3.09 9.72 20.38
N VAL A 343 1.96 9.01 20.47
CA VAL A 343 1.31 8.71 21.76
C VAL A 343 2.22 7.85 22.64
N THR A 344 2.78 6.76 22.07
CA THR A 344 3.69 5.87 22.81
C THR A 344 5.02 6.52 23.22
N ARG A 345 5.44 7.57 22.51
CA ARG A 345 6.70 8.29 22.80
C ARG A 345 6.52 9.38 23.86
N GLN A 346 5.28 9.74 24.19
CA GLN A 346 5.01 10.73 25.22
C GLN A 346 5.32 10.15 26.60
N ARG A 347 6.14 10.86 27.40
CA ARG A 347 6.47 10.43 28.76
C ARG A 347 5.31 10.79 29.70
N PRO A 348 4.85 9.87 30.57
CA PRO A 348 3.91 10.21 31.64
C PRO A 348 4.46 11.33 32.51
N ALA A 349 3.62 12.30 32.87
CA ALA A 349 4.03 13.41 33.75
C ALA A 349 4.24 12.93 35.20
N ILE A 350 3.49 11.91 35.61
CA ILE A 350 3.60 11.25 36.90
C ILE A 350 4.02 9.82 36.61
N ALA A 351 5.21 9.44 37.08
CA ALA A 351 5.76 8.10 36.94
C ALA A 351 6.51 7.72 38.21
N ASP A 352 6.48 6.44 38.55
CA ASP A 352 7.23 5.91 39.68
C ASP A 352 8.73 6.10 39.46
N ARG A 353 9.44 6.44 40.54
CA ARG A 353 10.92 6.46 40.51
C ARG A 353 11.45 5.02 40.44
N PRO A 354 12.64 4.80 39.84
CA PRO A 354 13.29 3.50 39.89
C PRO A 354 13.42 3.01 41.34
N GLY A 355 12.86 1.84 41.64
CA GLY A 355 12.86 1.28 43.00
C GLY A 355 11.77 1.83 43.93
N ALA A 356 10.70 2.46 43.41
CA ALA A 356 9.53 2.78 44.21
C ALA A 356 9.00 1.53 44.92
N HIS A 357 8.65 1.67 46.19
CA HIS A 357 8.08 0.62 47.01
C HIS A 357 6.57 0.85 47.17
N ASP A 358 5.82 -0.22 47.31
CA ASP A 358 4.40 -0.14 47.62
C ASP A 358 4.19 0.59 48.95
N LEU A 359 3.13 1.41 49.02
CA LEU A 359 2.75 2.05 50.27
C LEU A 359 2.42 0.95 51.29
N PRO A 360 3.11 0.89 52.45
CA PRO A 360 2.86 -0.15 53.44
C PRO A 360 1.43 -0.05 53.99
N PRO A 361 0.78 -1.18 54.30
CA PRO A 361 -0.56 -1.18 54.89
C PRO A 361 -0.56 -0.43 56.22
N SER A 362 -1.63 0.29 56.55
CA SER A 362 -1.66 1.04 57.81
C SER A 362 -1.67 0.06 58.99
N GLU A 363 -0.86 0.33 60.00
CA GLU A 363 -0.98 -0.36 61.28
C GLU A 363 -2.32 -0.03 61.94
N SER A 364 -2.72 -0.80 62.95
CA SER A 364 -4.05 -0.82 63.60
C SER A 364 -4.51 0.52 64.25
N GLY A 365 -3.78 1.62 64.05
CA GLY A 365 -4.09 2.98 64.52
C GLY A 365 -4.46 4.00 63.43
N GLY A 366 -4.46 3.63 62.14
CA GLY A 366 -4.82 4.53 61.02
C GLY A 366 -3.61 5.11 60.27
N ALA A 367 -3.85 6.04 59.35
CA ALA A 367 -2.83 6.67 58.50
C ALA A 367 -2.87 8.21 58.61
N GLU A 368 -1.70 8.85 58.61
CA GLU A 368 -1.55 10.31 58.60
C GLU A 368 -1.28 10.82 57.17
N VAL A 369 -1.88 11.95 56.80
CA VAL A 369 -1.68 12.62 55.51
C VAL A 369 -1.16 14.03 55.76
N VAL A 370 0.07 14.32 55.30
CA VAL A 370 0.76 15.60 55.54
C VAL A 370 1.01 16.32 54.22
N PHE A 371 0.71 17.63 54.17
CA PHE A 371 1.05 18.52 53.06
C PHE A 371 2.07 19.56 53.54
N GLU A 372 3.32 19.48 53.07
CA GLU A 372 4.39 20.41 53.45
C GLU A 372 4.81 21.29 52.28
N HIS A 373 4.56 22.61 52.38
CA HIS A 373 5.03 23.63 51.42
C HIS A 373 4.70 23.33 49.94
N VAL A 374 3.52 22.75 49.67
CA VAL A 374 3.11 22.35 48.31
C VAL A 374 2.65 23.57 47.49
N GLY A 375 3.13 23.68 46.25
CA GLY A 375 2.63 24.59 45.21
C GLY A 375 2.31 23.83 43.92
N PHE A 376 1.35 24.31 43.13
CA PHE A 376 0.85 23.67 41.90
C PHE A 376 0.86 24.61 40.70
#